data_AF-A0A6A5AUA6-F1
#
_entry.id   AF-A0A6A5AUA6-F1
#
_cell.length_a   1.000
_cell.length_b   1.000
_cell.length_c   1.000
_cell.angle_alpha   90.00
_cell.angle_beta   90.00
_cell.angle_gamma   90.00
#
_symmetry.space_group_name_H-M   'P 1'
#
loop_
_entity.id
_entity.type
_entity.pdbx_description
1 polymer ?
#
loop_
_entity_poly.entity_id
_entity_poly.type
_entity_poly.pdbx_seq_one_letter_code
_entity_poly.pdbx_strand_id
1 'polypeptide(L)'
;ALAVDGNTQERREHAADYTLVSSPMKLRCKNSDVLSTEDQVATNGDDDVEPYRFVYLNNPLENAKLKYIGNTITTSRYTLFSFLPKVLWYQFSKLANAYFLMISVMQCIKRISNTDGFPASLPALTIIVLIDMVFIAMEDYRRHTSDRKTNDIPVHRFDAANGIFEERPSRSLVVGDIIKIFNREVIPADCVILGAFEQNPDQPRGICYVETKSLDGETNLKMRQGVECVYTTLRSD
;
A
#
# COMPACT_ATOMS: atom_id res chain seq x y z
N ALA A 1 -7.67 -0.37 -15.42
CA ALA A 1 -7.60 0.66 -16.47
C ALA A 1 -7.04 1.92 -15.84
N LEU A 2 -6.55 2.87 -16.63
CA LEU A 2 -6.00 4.12 -16.10
C LEU A 2 -6.25 5.20 -17.15
N ALA A 3 -7.51 5.63 -17.30
CA ALA A 3 -7.86 6.69 -18.24
C ALA A 3 -7.57 8.06 -17.61
N VAL A 4 -6.31 8.50 -17.70
CA VAL A 4 -5.86 9.84 -17.28
C VAL A 4 -6.47 10.88 -18.20
N ASP A 5 -7.34 11.74 -17.67
CA ASP A 5 -7.91 12.89 -18.39
C ASP A 5 -6.83 13.97 -18.61
N GLY A 6 -6.73 14.49 -19.83
CA GLY A 6 -5.61 15.32 -20.27
C GLY A 6 -6.04 16.77 -20.45
N ASN A 7 -5.54 17.67 -19.61
CA ASN A 7 -5.53 19.09 -19.92
C ASN A 7 -4.10 19.67 -19.86
N THR A 8 -3.52 19.72 -21.06
CA THR A 8 -2.54 20.66 -21.65
C THR A 8 -1.56 21.42 -20.75
N GLN A 9 -0.25 21.19 -20.97
CA GLN A 9 0.72 22.28 -21.12
C GLN A 9 1.91 21.84 -22.00
N GLU A 10 2.14 22.59 -23.08
CA GLU A 10 3.26 22.49 -24.01
C GLU A 10 4.61 22.77 -23.32
N ARG A 11 5.66 21.98 -23.60
CA ARG A 11 6.94 22.46 -24.20
C ARG A 11 8.07 21.44 -24.25
N ARG A 12 8.71 21.47 -25.43
CA ARG A 12 10.13 21.30 -25.78
C ARG A 12 10.76 19.91 -25.65
N GLU A 13 10.91 19.34 -26.85
CA GLU A 13 11.81 18.26 -27.24
C GLU A 13 13.25 18.49 -26.78
N HIS A 14 13.83 17.50 -26.11
CA HIS A 14 15.25 17.17 -26.21
C HIS A 14 15.36 15.65 -26.22
N ALA A 15 15.77 15.12 -27.36
CA ALA A 15 16.08 13.72 -27.56
C ALA A 15 17.27 13.31 -26.68
N ALA A 16 17.06 12.36 -25.78
CA ALA A 16 18.13 11.62 -25.14
C ALA A 16 17.77 10.13 -25.21
N ASP A 17 18.57 9.43 -26.01
CA ASP A 17 18.52 8.00 -26.25
C ASP A 17 18.91 7.28 -24.95
N TYR A 18 17.98 6.52 -24.34
CA TYR A 18 18.26 5.65 -23.21
C TYR A 18 17.56 4.31 -23.39
N THR A 19 18.38 3.27 -23.54
CA THR A 19 18.00 1.87 -23.64
C THR A 19 17.35 1.42 -22.33
N LEU A 20 16.02 1.28 -22.32
CA LEU A 20 15.28 0.76 -21.18
C LEU A 20 15.42 -0.77 -21.13
N VAL A 21 16.18 -1.28 -20.16
CA VAL A 21 16.08 -2.67 -19.72
C VAL A 21 14.79 -2.78 -18.91
N SER A 22 13.66 -3.01 -19.58
CA SER A 22 12.45 -3.53 -18.95
C SER A 22 12.31 -5.00 -19.33
N SER A 23 12.34 -5.89 -18.33
CA SER A 23 12.00 -7.30 -18.53
C SER A 23 10.60 -7.41 -19.14
N PRO A 24 10.41 -8.12 -20.26
CA PRO A 24 9.12 -8.18 -20.93
C PRO A 24 8.12 -8.99 -20.11
N MET A 25 7.02 -8.35 -19.70
CA MET A 25 5.86 -9.05 -19.15
C MET A 25 5.19 -9.85 -20.27
N LYS A 26 5.16 -11.17 -20.16
CA LYS A 26 4.64 -12.07 -21.20
C LYS A 26 3.12 -12.24 -21.02
N LEU A 27 2.33 -11.40 -21.69
CA LEU A 27 0.88 -11.62 -21.83
C LEU A 27 0.65 -12.92 -22.62
N ARG A 28 0.01 -13.90 -22.00
CA ARG A 28 -0.36 -15.18 -22.64
C ARG A 28 -1.88 -15.28 -22.70
N CYS A 29 -2.46 -14.96 -23.86
CA CYS A 29 -3.83 -15.38 -24.16
C CYS A 29 -3.82 -16.88 -24.48
N LYS A 30 -4.48 -17.70 -23.66
CA LYS A 30 -4.78 -19.10 -23.97
C LYS A 30 -6.29 -19.27 -24.07
N ASN A 31 -6.74 -19.92 -25.14
CA ASN A 31 -8.09 -20.44 -25.25
C ASN A 31 -8.31 -21.54 -24.21
N SER A 32 -9.52 -21.52 -23.64
CA SER A 32 -10.16 -22.50 -22.76
C SER A 32 -9.40 -23.82 -22.55
N ASP A 33 -8.68 -23.93 -21.44
CA ASP A 33 -8.46 -25.17 -20.70
C ASP A 33 -8.17 -24.80 -19.24
N VAL A 34 -8.83 -25.50 -18.32
CA VAL A 34 -8.87 -25.22 -16.88
C VAL A 34 -7.46 -25.30 -16.28
N LEU A 35 -6.93 -24.18 -15.76
CA LEU A 35 -5.64 -24.13 -15.08
C LEU A 35 -5.77 -24.84 -13.72
N SER A 36 -5.15 -26.00 -13.58
CA SER A 36 -5.07 -26.72 -12.32
C SER A 36 -4.08 -26.04 -11.38
N THR A 37 -4.24 -26.22 -10.07
CA THR A 37 -3.41 -25.57 -9.03
C THR A 37 -1.92 -25.93 -9.15
N GLU A 38 -1.59 -26.97 -9.91
CA GLU A 38 -0.23 -27.48 -10.15
C GLU A 38 0.48 -26.79 -11.34
N ASP A 39 -0.25 -26.06 -12.20
CA ASP A 39 0.32 -25.36 -13.38
C ASP A 39 0.93 -23.98 -13.04
N GLN A 40 0.96 -23.56 -11.77
CA GLN A 40 1.47 -22.25 -11.34
C GLN A 40 3.01 -22.17 -11.24
N VAL A 41 3.73 -23.22 -11.64
CA VAL A 41 5.20 -23.24 -11.60
C VAL A 41 5.74 -23.63 -12.98
N ALA A 42 6.21 -22.62 -13.72
CA ALA A 42 7.09 -22.84 -14.86
C ALA A 42 8.53 -22.57 -14.40
N THR A 43 9.34 -23.62 -14.34
CA THR A 43 10.77 -23.54 -14.04
C THR A 43 11.51 -22.95 -15.24
N ASN A 44 12.01 -21.72 -15.12
CA ASN A 44 13.16 -21.30 -15.92
C ASN A 44 14.40 -21.87 -15.22
N GLY A 45 15.32 -22.44 -16.00
CA GLY A 45 16.52 -23.08 -15.46
C GLY A 45 17.31 -22.17 -14.51
N ASP A 46 17.81 -22.80 -13.45
CA ASP A 46 18.88 -22.41 -12.52
C ASP A 46 18.77 -21.23 -11.54
N ASP A 47 17.71 -20.40 -11.49
CA ASP A 47 17.67 -19.29 -10.52
C ASP A 47 16.33 -19.17 -9.76
N ASP A 48 16.40 -18.75 -8.49
CA ASP A 48 15.32 -18.60 -7.49
C ASP A 48 13.88 -18.45 -8.05
N VAL A 49 13.06 -19.50 -7.89
CA VAL A 49 11.69 -19.52 -8.39
C VAL A 49 10.78 -18.67 -7.51
N GLU A 50 10.68 -17.38 -7.82
CA GLU A 50 9.57 -16.58 -7.31
C GLU A 50 8.28 -17.02 -8.02
N PRO A 51 7.20 -17.34 -7.28
CA PRO A 51 5.93 -17.73 -7.87
C PRO A 51 5.32 -16.55 -8.65
N TYR A 52 4.96 -16.79 -9.90
CA TYR A 52 4.26 -15.79 -10.71
C TYR A 52 2.87 -15.47 -10.13
N ARG A 53 2.49 -14.20 -10.18
CA ARG A 53 1.15 -13.74 -9.81
C ARG A 53 0.22 -13.72 -11.01
N PHE A 54 -0.87 -14.49 -10.96
CA PHE A 54 -1.87 -14.55 -12.03
C PHE A 54 -3.09 -13.69 -11.71
N VAL A 55 -3.48 -12.80 -12.63
CA VAL A 55 -4.69 -11.99 -12.47
C VAL A 55 -5.62 -12.24 -13.64
N TYR A 56 -6.84 -12.70 -13.35
CA TYR A 56 -7.85 -12.95 -14.36
C TYR A 56 -8.70 -11.70 -14.56
N LEU A 57 -8.77 -11.20 -15.79
CA LEU A 57 -9.61 -10.07 -16.14
C LEU A 57 -11.09 -10.49 -16.20
N ASN A 58 -11.98 -9.65 -15.65
CA ASN A 58 -13.43 -9.87 -15.64
C ASN A 58 -13.88 -11.21 -15.01
N ASN A 59 -13.05 -11.82 -14.15
CA ASN A 59 -13.38 -13.07 -13.46
C ASN A 59 -13.06 -12.98 -11.96
N PRO A 60 -13.95 -12.37 -11.16
CA PRO A 60 -13.73 -12.22 -9.72
C PRO A 60 -13.72 -13.56 -8.97
N LEU A 61 -14.39 -14.60 -9.49
CA LEU A 61 -14.45 -15.91 -8.87
C LEU A 61 -13.08 -16.61 -8.88
N GLU A 62 -12.36 -16.55 -10.00
CA GLU A 62 -11.00 -17.12 -10.08
C GLU A 62 -10.00 -16.30 -9.24
N ASN A 63 -10.10 -14.97 -9.27
CA ASN A 63 -9.25 -14.11 -8.44
C ASN A 63 -9.50 -14.32 -6.93
N ALA A 64 -10.73 -14.61 -6.52
CA ALA A 64 -11.06 -14.89 -5.11
C ALA A 64 -10.38 -16.17 -4.59
N LYS A 65 -10.17 -17.18 -5.46
CA LYS A 65 -9.46 -18.41 -5.08
C LYS A 65 -7.99 -18.15 -4.75
N LEU A 66 -7.39 -17.12 -5.35
CA LEU A 66 -5.98 -16.75 -5.16
C LEU A 66 -5.72 -15.99 -3.84
N LYS A 67 -6.76 -15.56 -3.12
CA LYS A 67 -6.70 -14.97 -1.77
C LYS A 67 -5.65 -13.85 -1.63
N TYR A 68 -5.69 -12.87 -2.53
CA TYR A 68 -4.84 -11.69 -2.44
C TYR A 68 -5.12 -10.84 -1.20
N ILE A 69 -4.08 -10.15 -0.74
CA ILE A 69 -4.18 -9.15 0.34
C ILE A 69 -5.01 -7.96 -0.17
N GLY A 70 -5.84 -7.39 0.70
CA GLY A 70 -6.65 -6.21 0.38
C GLY A 70 -5.84 -4.91 0.38
N ASN A 71 -6.42 -3.85 -0.20
CA ASN A 71 -5.75 -2.55 -0.36
C ASN A 71 -5.79 -1.65 0.89
N THR A 72 -5.88 -2.22 2.10
CA THR A 72 -5.91 -1.45 3.34
C THR A 72 -4.50 -1.22 3.86
N ILE A 73 -4.10 0.04 4.01
CA ILE A 73 -2.81 0.45 4.55
C ILE A 73 -2.94 0.70 6.05
N THR A 74 -2.09 0.07 6.86
CA THR A 74 -2.04 0.27 8.32
C THR A 74 -0.62 0.60 8.75
N THR A 75 -0.38 1.83 9.21
CA THR A 75 0.90 2.30 9.74
C THR A 75 0.92 2.42 11.27
N SER A 76 -0.28 2.40 11.87
CA SER A 76 -0.47 2.25 13.31
C SER A 76 0.13 0.94 13.83
N ARG A 77 0.76 1.01 15.01
CA ARG A 77 1.49 -0.12 15.60
C ARG A 77 0.69 -0.86 16.67
N TYR A 78 -0.27 -0.16 17.27
CA TYR A 78 -1.00 -0.66 18.42
C TYR A 78 -2.50 -0.65 18.16
N THR A 79 -3.13 -1.77 18.49
CA THR A 79 -4.57 -1.82 18.77
C THR A 79 -4.82 -1.42 20.22
N LEU A 80 -6.06 -1.05 20.56
CA LEU A 80 -6.44 -0.67 21.94
C LEU A 80 -6.00 -1.71 22.99
N PHE A 81 -6.15 -3.01 22.70
CA PHE A 81 -5.75 -4.09 23.61
C PHE A 81 -4.25 -4.37 23.62
N SER A 82 -3.58 -4.23 22.49
CA SER A 82 -2.14 -4.54 22.39
C SER A 82 -1.25 -3.38 22.83
N PHE A 83 -1.80 -2.17 22.95
CA PHE A 83 -1.08 -0.96 23.36
C PHE A 83 -0.40 -1.15 24.71
N LEU A 84 -1.19 -1.39 25.77
CA LEU A 84 -0.65 -1.44 27.13
C LEU A 84 0.43 -2.52 27.34
N PRO A 85 0.21 -3.81 27.00
CA PRO A 85 1.21 -4.83 27.24
C PRO A 85 2.49 -4.63 26.41
N LYS A 86 2.37 -4.23 25.13
CA LYS A 86 3.55 -4.02 24.27
C LYS A 86 4.34 -2.77 24.70
N VAL A 87 3.64 -1.68 25.04
CA VAL A 87 4.30 -0.43 25.46
C VAL A 87 4.94 -0.58 26.83
N LEU A 88 4.31 -1.29 27.78
CA LEU A 88 4.95 -1.63 29.06
C LEU A 88 6.22 -2.46 28.84
N TRP A 89 6.15 -3.49 28.00
CA TRP A 89 7.31 -4.31 27.68
C TRP A 89 8.46 -3.49 27.10
N TYR A 90 8.15 -2.62 26.12
CA TYR A 90 9.12 -1.70 25.54
C TYR A 90 9.71 -0.74 26.58
N GLN A 91 8.87 -0.17 27.44
CA GLN A 91 9.31 0.79 28.44
C GLN A 91 10.23 0.16 29.49
N PHE A 92 9.95 -1.07 29.92
CA PHE A 92 10.81 -1.81 30.85
C PHE A 92 12.00 -2.52 30.19
N SER A 93 12.06 -2.55 28.86
CA SER A 93 13.29 -2.94 28.15
C SER A 93 14.35 -1.84 28.18
N LYS A 94 13.98 -0.59 28.52
CA LYS A 94 14.93 0.51 28.73
C LYS A 94 15.66 0.32 30.07
N LEU A 95 16.99 0.35 30.03
CA LEU A 95 17.87 0.09 31.19
C LEU A 95 17.49 0.90 32.45
N ALA A 96 17.23 2.21 32.31
CA ALA A 96 16.88 3.07 33.44
C ALA A 96 15.56 2.64 34.11
N ASN A 97 14.53 2.33 33.32
CA ASN A 97 13.23 1.91 33.85
C ASN A 97 13.30 0.51 34.47
N ALA A 98 14.05 -0.40 33.84
CA ALA A 98 14.34 -1.73 34.39
C ALA A 98 15.04 -1.63 35.76
N TYR A 99 16.03 -0.75 35.87
CA TYR A 99 16.74 -0.48 37.11
C TYR A 99 15.80 0.04 38.20
N PHE A 100 15.01 1.08 37.93
CA PHE A 100 14.06 1.60 38.90
C PHE A 100 12.96 0.61 39.27
N LEU A 101 12.53 -0.25 38.34
CA LEU A 101 11.58 -1.33 38.61
C LEU A 101 12.19 -2.34 39.59
N MET A 102 13.43 -2.78 39.35
CA MET A 102 14.13 -3.72 40.23
C MET A 102 14.32 -3.16 41.64
N ILE A 103 14.74 -1.90 41.75
CA ILE A 103 14.87 -1.22 43.05
C ILE A 103 13.51 -1.10 43.75
N SER A 104 12.45 -0.75 43.01
CA SER A 104 11.09 -0.67 43.56
C SER A 104 10.63 -2.03 44.10
N VAL A 105 10.91 -3.12 43.38
CA VAL A 105 10.58 -4.49 43.84
C VAL A 105 11.38 -4.86 45.10
N MET A 106 12.68 -4.53 45.16
CA MET A 106 13.47 -4.78 46.38
C MET A 106 12.97 -3.98 47.59
N GLN A 107 12.54 -2.73 47.38
CA GLN A 107 12.01 -1.87 48.44
C GLN A 107 10.68 -2.36 49.03
N CYS A 108 9.94 -3.24 48.34
CA CYS A 108 8.74 -3.89 48.89
C CYS A 108 9.05 -4.89 50.02
N ILE A 109 10.30 -5.37 50.13
CA ILE A 109 10.70 -6.34 51.15
C ILE A 109 11.07 -5.60 52.45
N LYS A 110 10.16 -5.62 53.44
CA LYS A 110 10.33 -4.94 54.74
C LYS A 110 11.64 -5.26 55.48
N ARG A 111 12.21 -6.45 55.30
CA ARG A 111 13.47 -6.87 55.94
C ARG A 111 14.71 -6.16 55.42
N ILE A 112 14.66 -5.67 54.17
CA ILE A 112 15.81 -5.10 53.44
C ILE A 112 15.58 -3.60 53.20
N SER A 113 14.33 -3.15 53.29
CA SER A 113 13.91 -1.80 52.94
C SER A 113 14.01 -0.83 54.13
N ASN A 114 14.61 0.33 53.88
CA ASN A 114 14.65 1.45 54.84
C ASN A 114 13.34 2.27 54.88
N THR A 115 12.36 1.92 54.04
CA THR A 115 11.08 2.64 53.89
C THR A 115 9.88 1.78 54.33
N ASP A 116 10.08 0.82 55.25
CA ASP A 116 9.06 -0.08 55.80
C ASP A 116 8.20 -0.79 54.74
N GLY A 117 8.83 -1.19 53.63
CA GLY A 117 8.16 -1.89 52.53
C GLY A 117 7.44 -0.98 51.53
N PHE A 118 7.51 0.35 51.67
CA PHE A 118 6.98 1.28 50.67
C PHE A 118 8.03 1.58 49.58
N PRO A 119 7.77 1.29 48.29
CA PRO A 119 8.73 1.53 47.22
C PRO A 119 8.76 3.01 46.84
N ALA A 120 9.65 3.78 47.45
CA ALA A 120 9.79 5.22 47.23
C ALA A 120 10.14 5.60 45.77
N SER A 121 10.75 4.70 45.00
CA SER A 121 11.04 4.92 43.57
C SER A 121 9.84 4.65 42.64
N LEU A 122 8.82 3.91 43.10
CA LEU A 122 7.68 3.51 42.27
C LEU A 122 6.82 4.70 41.80
N PRO A 123 6.51 5.73 42.62
CA PRO A 123 5.76 6.90 42.16
C PRO A 123 6.48 7.66 41.04
N ALA A 124 7.79 7.88 41.18
CA ALA A 124 8.59 8.57 40.18
C ALA A 124 8.66 7.76 38.86
N LEU A 125 8.90 6.45 38.97
CA LEU A 125 8.87 5.53 37.82
C LEU A 125 7.51 5.54 37.12
N THR A 126 6.41 5.50 37.88
CA THR A 126 5.05 5.51 37.34
C THR A 126 4.80 6.77 36.54
N ILE A 127 5.16 7.95 37.07
CA ILE A 127 5.00 9.23 36.36
C ILE A 127 5.79 9.25 35.04
N ILE A 128 7.06 8.83 35.08
CA ILE A 128 7.91 8.79 33.88
C ILE A 128 7.33 7.86 32.82
N VAL A 129 6.94 6.65 33.21
CA VAL A 129 6.33 5.66 32.31
C VAL A 129 5.02 6.18 31.72
N LEU A 130 4.17 6.82 32.54
CA LEU A 130 2.89 7.36 32.08
C LEU A 130 3.07 8.48 31.06
N ILE A 131 4.01 9.42 31.28
CA ILE A 131 4.28 10.50 30.33
C ILE A 131 4.74 9.93 28.99
N ASP A 132 5.67 8.96 29.00
CA ASP A 132 6.13 8.29 27.79
C ASP A 132 4.98 7.58 27.06
N MET A 133 4.10 6.89 27.80
CA MET A 133 2.92 6.24 27.22
C MET A 133 1.97 7.23 26.56
N VAL A 134 1.75 8.40 27.16
CA VAL A 134 0.89 9.44 26.58
C VAL A 134 1.44 9.90 25.24
N PHE A 135 2.74 10.18 25.14
CA PHE A 135 3.34 10.59 23.87
C PHE A 135 3.23 9.50 22.79
N ILE A 136 3.50 8.24 23.14
CA ILE A 136 3.36 7.10 22.22
C ILE A 136 1.89 6.95 21.77
N ALA A 137 0.93 7.10 22.69
CA ALA A 137 -0.50 7.02 22.38
C ALA A 137 -0.93 8.16 21.44
N MET A 138 -0.47 9.39 21.70
CA MET A 138 -0.77 10.54 20.84
C MET A 138 -0.21 10.36 19.43
N GLU A 139 1.02 9.84 19.32
CA GLU A 139 1.62 9.54 18.02
C GLU A 139 0.84 8.45 17.28
N ASP A 140 0.51 7.33 17.94
CA ASP A 140 -0.22 6.24 17.30
C ASP A 140 -1.64 6.65 16.92
N TYR A 141 -2.31 7.50 17.73
CA TYR A 141 -3.60 8.09 17.37
C TYR A 141 -3.54 8.93 16.08
N ARG A 142 -2.47 9.72 15.91
CA ARG A 142 -2.24 10.47 14.67
C ARG A 142 -2.05 9.53 13.48
N ARG A 143 -1.37 8.38 13.67
CA ARG A 143 -1.22 7.35 12.64
C ARG A 143 -2.56 6.72 12.26
N HIS A 144 -3.40 6.35 13.22
CA HIS A 144 -4.77 5.85 12.95
C HIS A 144 -5.59 6.85 12.14
N THR A 145 -5.49 8.14 12.49
CA THR A 145 -6.19 9.20 11.75
C THR A 145 -5.65 9.33 10.32
N SER A 146 -4.33 9.22 10.12
CA SER A 146 -3.70 9.25 8.81
C SER A 146 -4.10 8.02 7.97
N ASP A 147 -4.02 6.83 8.54
CA ASP A 147 -4.41 5.57 7.92
C ASP A 147 -5.86 5.65 7.43
N ARG A 148 -6.78 6.17 8.25
CA ARG A 148 -8.18 6.36 7.85
C ARG A 148 -8.31 7.27 6.64
N LYS A 149 -7.61 8.41 6.63
CA LYS A 149 -7.65 9.35 5.49
C LYS A 149 -7.14 8.70 4.21
N THR A 150 -6.02 7.98 4.25
CA THR A 150 -5.44 7.31 3.07
C THR A 150 -6.34 6.18 2.55
N ASN A 151 -6.93 5.40 3.45
CA ASN A 151 -7.81 4.28 3.11
C ASN A 151 -9.21 4.71 2.62
N ASP A 152 -9.63 5.94 2.95
CA ASP A 152 -10.91 6.53 2.53
C ASP A 152 -10.76 7.45 1.30
N ILE A 153 -9.58 7.51 0.65
CA ILE A 153 -9.40 8.26 -0.62
C ILE A 153 -10.37 7.69 -1.66
N PRO A 154 -11.18 8.53 -2.34
CA PRO A 154 -12.12 8.06 -3.34
C PRO A 154 -11.41 7.56 -4.60
N VAL A 155 -11.93 6.48 -5.17
CA VAL A 155 -11.45 5.87 -6.42
C VAL A 155 -12.65 5.49 -7.29
N HIS A 156 -12.50 5.63 -8.60
CA HIS A 156 -13.55 5.27 -9.56
C HIS A 156 -13.37 3.82 -10.02
N ARG A 157 -14.15 2.91 -9.42
CA ARG A 157 -14.11 1.46 -9.70
C ARG A 157 -15.21 1.09 -10.70
N PHE A 158 -14.86 0.35 -11.74
CA PHE A 158 -15.81 -0.18 -12.71
C PHE A 158 -16.65 -1.30 -12.07
N ASP A 159 -17.97 -1.15 -12.14
CA ASP A 159 -18.91 -2.19 -11.80
C ASP A 159 -19.34 -2.94 -13.07
N ALA A 160 -18.88 -4.20 -13.20
CA ALA A 160 -19.21 -5.04 -14.34
C ALA A 160 -20.70 -5.42 -14.43
N ALA A 161 -21.45 -5.36 -13.32
CA ALA A 161 -22.88 -5.68 -13.33
C ALA A 161 -23.73 -4.55 -13.93
N ASN A 162 -23.37 -3.30 -13.61
CA ASN A 162 -24.10 -2.11 -14.03
C ASN A 162 -23.46 -1.40 -15.23
N GLY A 163 -22.21 -1.75 -15.57
CA GLY A 163 -21.45 -1.13 -16.66
C GLY A 163 -21.03 0.32 -16.38
N ILE A 164 -20.98 0.74 -15.11
CA ILE A 164 -20.69 2.12 -14.71
C ILE A 164 -19.47 2.19 -13.79
N PHE A 165 -18.80 3.33 -13.75
CA PHE A 165 -17.77 3.62 -12.76
C PHE A 165 -18.41 4.22 -11.49
N GLU A 166 -18.27 3.52 -10.37
CA GLU A 166 -18.73 3.97 -9.06
C GLU A 166 -17.58 4.51 -8.23
N GLU A 167 -17.85 5.55 -7.43
CA GLU A 167 -16.91 6.04 -6.43
C GLU A 167 -16.92 5.11 -5.21
N ARG A 168 -15.74 4.61 -4.85
CA ARG A 168 -15.53 3.72 -3.70
C ARG A 168 -14.29 4.16 -2.92
N PRO A 169 -14.16 3.83 -1.63
CA PRO A 169 -12.93 4.11 -0.89
C PRO A 169 -11.79 3.18 -1.37
N SER A 170 -10.57 3.70 -1.45
CA SER A 170 -9.38 3.00 -1.95
C SER A 170 -9.14 1.64 -1.28
N ARG A 171 -9.45 1.52 0.02
CA ARG A 171 -9.33 0.27 0.79
C ARG A 171 -10.21 -0.87 0.28
N SER A 172 -11.28 -0.56 -0.46
CA SER A 172 -12.23 -1.55 -0.98
C SER A 172 -11.80 -2.17 -2.31
N LEU A 173 -10.71 -1.67 -2.92
CA LEU A 173 -10.16 -2.22 -4.14
C LEU A 173 -9.65 -3.64 -3.91
N VAL A 174 -9.98 -4.51 -4.87
CA VAL A 174 -9.52 -5.89 -4.95
C VAL A 174 -8.78 -6.09 -6.27
N VAL A 175 -7.87 -7.06 -6.27
CA VAL A 175 -7.04 -7.39 -7.42
C VAL A 175 -7.90 -7.88 -8.58
N GLY A 176 -7.70 -7.27 -9.75
CA GLY A 176 -8.54 -7.50 -10.93
C GLY A 176 -9.61 -6.44 -11.13
N ASP A 177 -9.80 -5.53 -10.16
CA ASP A 177 -10.67 -4.37 -10.36
C ASP A 177 -10.12 -3.46 -11.46
N ILE A 178 -11.05 -2.92 -12.25
CA ILE A 178 -10.75 -1.92 -13.26
C ILE A 178 -11.09 -0.57 -12.67
N ILE A 179 -10.10 0.32 -12.57
CA ILE A 179 -10.30 1.68 -12.09
C ILE A 179 -10.17 2.72 -13.22
N LYS A 180 -10.74 3.90 -13.03
CA LYS A 180 -10.52 5.11 -13.83
C LYS A 180 -9.83 6.12 -12.90
N ILE A 181 -8.78 6.78 -13.40
CA ILE A 181 -7.98 7.73 -12.62
C ILE A 181 -7.94 9.03 -13.40
N PHE A 182 -8.49 10.09 -12.84
CA PHE A 182 -8.52 11.40 -13.50
C PHE A 182 -7.19 12.15 -13.35
N ASN A 183 -7.09 13.28 -14.03
CA ASN A 183 -5.91 14.14 -13.95
C ASN A 183 -5.65 14.55 -12.49
N ARG A 184 -4.38 14.50 -12.07
CA ARG A 184 -3.92 14.87 -10.72
C ARG A 184 -4.53 14.03 -9.58
N GLU A 185 -5.13 12.89 -9.89
CA GLU A 185 -5.51 11.92 -8.86
C GLU A 185 -4.33 11.02 -8.47
N VAL A 186 -4.37 10.55 -7.23
CA VAL A 186 -3.36 9.64 -6.70
C VAL A 186 -3.65 8.23 -7.21
N ILE A 187 -2.62 7.54 -7.70
CA ILE A 187 -2.73 6.14 -8.09
C ILE A 187 -2.84 5.28 -6.80
N PRO A 188 -3.94 4.53 -6.60
CA PRO A 188 -4.25 3.92 -5.30
C PRO A 188 -3.57 2.57 -5.04
N ALA A 189 -3.01 1.95 -6.09
CA ALA A 189 -2.32 0.65 -6.06
C ALA A 189 -1.48 0.47 -7.33
N ASP A 190 -0.65 -0.56 -7.38
CA ASP A 190 0.09 -0.91 -8.61
C ASP A 190 -0.88 -1.30 -9.73
N CYS A 191 -0.78 -0.58 -10.86
CA CYS A 191 -1.74 -0.68 -11.96
C CYS A 191 -1.07 -1.03 -13.28
N VAL A 192 -1.78 -1.80 -14.10
CA VAL A 192 -1.48 -1.96 -15.53
C VAL A 192 -2.33 -0.97 -16.32
N ILE A 193 -1.68 -0.16 -17.16
CA ILE A 193 -2.35 0.83 -18.00
C ILE A 193 -2.98 0.11 -19.19
N LEU A 194 -4.31 0.18 -19.28
CA LEU A 194 -5.08 -0.42 -20.37
C LEU A 194 -5.25 0.55 -21.54
N GLY A 195 -5.27 1.85 -21.26
CA GLY A 195 -5.40 2.93 -22.21
C GLY A 195 -5.45 4.26 -21.47
N ALA A 196 -5.14 5.34 -22.19
CA ALA A 196 -5.16 6.71 -21.68
C ALA A 196 -6.15 7.53 -22.54
N PHE A 197 -6.70 8.60 -21.97
CA PHE A 197 -7.55 9.49 -22.75
C PHE A 197 -6.69 10.34 -23.70
N GLU A 198 -7.14 10.49 -24.94
CA GLU A 198 -6.43 11.24 -25.97
C GLU A 198 -7.34 12.21 -26.71
N GLN A 199 -6.77 13.37 -27.06
CA GLN A 199 -7.49 14.43 -27.78
C GLN A 199 -7.85 14.02 -29.21
N ASN A 200 -7.10 13.10 -29.82
CA ASN A 200 -7.37 12.61 -31.17
C ASN A 200 -7.70 11.10 -31.15
N PRO A 201 -9.00 10.73 -31.11
CA PRO A 201 -9.44 9.34 -31.02
C PRO A 201 -9.08 8.47 -32.24
N ASP A 202 -8.76 9.10 -33.37
CA ASP A 202 -8.44 8.40 -34.62
C ASP A 202 -7.02 7.83 -34.59
N GLN A 203 -6.13 8.37 -33.75
CA GLN A 203 -4.72 7.96 -33.63
C GLN A 203 -4.34 7.69 -32.16
N PRO A 204 -4.90 6.63 -31.55
CA PRO A 204 -4.62 6.33 -30.15
C PRO A 204 -3.17 5.88 -29.94
N ARG A 205 -2.45 6.52 -29.03
CA ARG A 205 -1.08 6.17 -28.62
C ARG A 205 -1.03 5.43 -27.28
N GLY A 206 -2.07 5.52 -26.46
CA GLY A 206 -2.16 4.98 -25.12
C GLY A 206 -1.19 5.61 -24.12
N ILE A 207 -0.75 6.86 -24.34
CA ILE A 207 0.31 7.49 -23.51
C ILE A 207 -0.30 8.27 -22.35
N CYS A 208 0.24 8.08 -21.15
CA CYS A 208 -0.02 8.92 -19.99
C CYS A 208 1.29 9.38 -19.32
N TYR A 209 1.19 10.41 -18.50
CA TYR A 209 2.31 10.96 -17.75
C TYR A 209 2.08 10.75 -16.26
N VAL A 210 3.10 10.25 -15.56
CA VAL A 210 3.03 9.97 -14.13
C VAL A 210 4.08 10.79 -13.40
N GLU A 211 3.66 11.53 -12.39
CA GLU A 211 4.57 12.19 -11.44
C GLU A 211 5.04 11.15 -10.40
N THR A 212 6.35 10.96 -10.29
CA THR A 212 6.95 10.02 -9.32
C THR A 212 7.70 10.71 -8.19
N LYS A 213 7.53 12.03 -8.03
CA LYS A 213 8.22 12.84 -7.03
C LYS A 213 8.16 12.28 -5.60
N SER A 214 7.04 11.66 -5.22
CA SER A 214 6.88 11.04 -3.89
C SER A 214 7.65 9.72 -3.71
N LEU A 215 8.09 9.09 -4.80
CA LEU A 215 8.81 7.81 -4.81
C LEU A 215 10.33 7.99 -4.97
N ASP A 216 10.76 8.85 -5.89
CA ASP A 216 12.18 9.03 -6.26
C ASP A 216 12.71 10.47 -6.10
N GLY A 217 11.84 11.44 -5.80
CA GLY A 217 12.21 12.85 -5.69
C GLY A 217 12.42 13.57 -7.03
N GLU A 218 12.23 12.89 -8.16
CA GLU A 218 12.31 13.52 -9.48
C GLU A 218 11.10 14.43 -9.73
N THR A 219 11.33 15.61 -10.32
CA THR A 219 10.27 16.57 -10.63
C THR A 219 9.70 16.43 -12.05
N ASN A 220 10.33 15.59 -12.87
CA ASN A 220 9.92 15.40 -14.25
C ASN A 220 8.81 14.35 -14.33
N LEU A 221 7.88 14.56 -15.27
CA LEU A 221 6.85 13.58 -15.56
C LEU A 221 7.44 12.41 -16.35
N LYS A 222 7.14 11.18 -15.91
CA LYS A 222 7.56 9.96 -16.60
C LYS A 222 6.48 9.52 -17.58
N MET A 223 6.86 9.37 -18.85
CA MET A 223 5.98 8.82 -19.88
C MET A 223 5.74 7.33 -19.61
N ARG A 224 4.48 6.91 -19.65
CA ARG A 224 4.05 5.51 -19.60
C ARG A 224 3.08 5.24 -20.75
N GLN A 225 3.15 4.05 -21.31
CA GLN A 225 2.29 3.66 -22.42
C GLN A 225 1.48 2.42 -22.03
N GLY A 226 0.20 2.43 -22.35
CA GLY A 226 -0.69 1.28 -22.19
C GLY A 226 -0.39 0.17 -23.19
N VAL A 227 -1.07 -0.96 -23.02
CA VAL A 227 -0.93 -2.10 -23.93
C VAL A 227 -1.63 -1.82 -25.26
N GLU A 228 -0.90 -1.91 -26.37
CA GLU A 228 -1.36 -1.57 -27.73
C GLU A 228 -2.64 -2.30 -28.16
N CYS A 229 -2.72 -3.60 -27.89
CA CYS A 229 -3.91 -4.37 -28.24
C CYS A 229 -5.16 -3.96 -27.45
N VAL A 230 -5.01 -3.27 -26.31
CA VAL A 230 -6.13 -2.88 -25.46
C VAL A 230 -6.59 -1.46 -25.78
N TYR A 231 -5.68 -0.48 -25.83
CA TYR A 231 -6.07 0.91 -26.07
C TYR A 231 -6.61 1.16 -27.48
N THR A 232 -6.22 0.35 -28.47
CA THR A 232 -6.77 0.44 -29.82
C THR A 232 -8.24 0.01 -29.89
N THR A 233 -8.65 -0.86 -28.96
CA THR A 233 -10.03 -1.38 -28.86
C THR A 233 -10.90 -0.55 -27.92
N LEU A 234 -10.32 0.08 -26.90
CA LEU A 234 -11.00 1.01 -25.99
C LEU A 234 -11.27 2.36 -26.68
N ARG A 235 -12.15 2.38 -27.68
CA ARG A 235 -12.68 3.61 -28.27
C ARG A 235 -14.00 3.97 -27.59
N SER A 236 -13.99 5.11 -26.91
CA SER A 236 -15.11 5.86 -26.31
C SER A 236 -15.84 5.26 -25.09
N ASP A 237 -15.50 5.79 -23.92
CA ASP A 237 -16.42 6.22 -22.84
C ASP A 237 -15.81 7.40 -22.04
#